data_AF-A0A5N5CXM3-F1
#
_entry.id   AF-A0A5N5CXM3-F1
#
_cell.length_a   1.000
_cell.length_b   1.000
_cell.length_c   1.000
_cell.angle_alpha   90.00
_cell.angle_beta   90.00
_cell.angle_gamma   90.00
#
_symmetry.space_group_name_H-M   'P 1'
#
loop_
_entity.id
_entity.type
_entity.pdbx_description
1 polymer ?
#
loop_
_entity_poly.entity_id
_entity_poly.type
_entity_poly.pdbx_seq_one_letter_code
_entity_poly.pdbx_strand_id
1 'polypeptide(L)'
;MRFATAATALALTGFCSAAVLPRATEHKVYVDTSKCADNGRTLPQIYGISNSTSQDFTDPQRFDGPTFTFTVPAYYQGHLWLYNSDDQAASSGDNTPLNVQGVDFYFYDQPTDVERNQATVPAEGDANQDGQVYSVPDPITAVRFASTPSSTFIEGKSGGTLYSTQEGDALYVYYCEEWPVQN
;
A
#
# COMPACT_ATOMS: atom_id res chain seq x y z
N MET A 1 -9.10 -58.82 -51.79
CA MET A 1 -9.58 -58.46 -50.44
C MET A 1 -8.48 -57.64 -49.78
N ARG A 2 -8.70 -56.33 -49.57
CA ARG A 2 -7.73 -55.44 -48.90
C ARG A 2 -8.27 -55.13 -47.51
N PHE A 3 -7.50 -55.47 -46.48
CA PHE A 3 -7.82 -55.17 -45.09
C PHE A 3 -7.47 -53.71 -44.81
N ALA A 4 -8.44 -52.95 -44.29
CA ALA A 4 -8.20 -51.64 -43.70
C ALA A 4 -8.24 -51.81 -42.18
N THR A 5 -7.08 -51.68 -41.54
CA THR A 5 -6.94 -51.66 -40.08
C THR A 5 -7.42 -50.31 -39.54
N ALA A 6 -8.36 -50.34 -38.61
CA ALA A 6 -8.84 -49.18 -37.90
C ALA A 6 -7.77 -48.67 -36.91
N ALA A 7 -7.45 -47.38 -36.97
CA ALA A 7 -6.63 -46.70 -35.98
C ALA A 7 -7.50 -46.31 -34.79
N THR A 8 -7.31 -46.97 -33.66
CA THR A 8 -7.94 -46.60 -32.38
C THR A 8 -7.21 -45.37 -31.83
N ALA A 9 -7.82 -44.19 -31.94
CA ALA A 9 -7.33 -42.99 -31.28
C ALA A 9 -7.66 -43.08 -29.78
N LEU A 10 -6.65 -43.27 -28.93
CA LEU A 10 -6.78 -43.00 -27.50
C LEU A 10 -6.88 -41.49 -27.32
N ALA A 11 -8.10 -41.00 -27.04
CA ALA A 11 -8.31 -39.64 -26.56
C ALA A 11 -7.83 -39.56 -25.11
N LEU A 12 -6.64 -39.00 -24.89
CA LEU A 12 -6.18 -38.58 -23.57
C LEU A 12 -7.02 -37.36 -23.17
N THR A 13 -8.05 -37.57 -22.35
CA THR A 13 -8.78 -36.48 -21.71
C THR A 13 -7.93 -35.93 -20.57
N GLY A 14 -7.05 -34.99 -20.93
CA GLY A 14 -6.33 -34.17 -19.97
C GLY A 14 -7.31 -33.28 -19.23
N PHE A 15 -7.77 -33.71 -18.05
CA PHE A 15 -8.25 -32.77 -17.03
C PHE A 15 -7.04 -31.96 -16.58
N CYS A 16 -6.77 -30.86 -17.27
CA CYS A 16 -6.02 -29.76 -16.69
C CYS A 16 -6.87 -29.20 -15.56
N SER A 17 -6.73 -29.76 -14.35
CA SER A 17 -6.97 -28.97 -13.16
C SER A 17 -5.95 -27.84 -13.21
N ALA A 18 -6.37 -26.68 -13.73
CA ALA A 18 -5.67 -25.45 -13.43
C ALA A 18 -5.62 -25.38 -11.91
N ALA A 19 -4.43 -25.58 -11.35
CA ALA A 19 -4.19 -25.23 -9.96
C ALA A 19 -4.51 -23.74 -9.87
N VAL A 20 -5.71 -23.42 -9.37
CA VAL A 20 -6.04 -22.08 -8.94
C VAL A 20 -5.11 -21.86 -7.76
N LEU A 21 -3.93 -21.30 -8.03
CA LEU A 21 -3.10 -20.72 -6.98
C LEU A 21 -4.04 -19.84 -6.16
N PRO A 22 -4.07 -19.97 -4.83
CA PRO A 22 -4.88 -19.09 -4.01
C PRO A 22 -4.54 -17.66 -4.43
N ARG A 23 -5.57 -16.91 -4.82
CA ARG A 23 -5.42 -15.51 -5.20
C ARG A 23 -4.75 -14.83 -4.02
N ALA A 24 -3.53 -14.30 -4.21
CA ALA A 24 -2.78 -13.63 -3.16
C ALA A 24 -3.69 -12.62 -2.46
N THR A 25 -3.70 -12.63 -1.12
CA THR A 25 -4.57 -11.74 -0.34
C THR A 25 -4.33 -10.29 -0.78
N GLU A 26 -5.41 -9.57 -1.08
CA GLU A 26 -5.34 -8.15 -1.46
C GLU A 26 -5.63 -7.29 -0.23
N HIS A 27 -4.78 -6.31 0.01
CA HIS A 27 -4.91 -5.33 1.09
C HIS A 27 -5.33 -3.98 0.53
N LYS A 28 -6.03 -3.20 1.35
CA LYS A 28 -6.47 -1.85 1.01
C LYS A 28 -5.65 -0.82 1.79
N VAL A 29 -5.16 0.20 1.10
CA VAL A 29 -4.61 1.40 1.72
C VAL A 29 -5.55 2.55 1.41
N TYR A 30 -6.18 3.08 2.44
CA TYR A 30 -7.10 4.21 2.37
C TYR A 30 -6.36 5.50 2.74
N VAL A 31 -6.44 6.50 1.87
CA VAL A 31 -5.84 7.80 2.10
C VAL A 31 -6.92 8.85 2.16
N ASP A 32 -7.06 9.51 3.31
CA ASP A 32 -8.00 10.60 3.52
C ASP A 32 -7.28 11.94 3.45
N THR A 33 -7.65 12.76 2.45
CA THR A 33 -7.16 14.13 2.26
C THR A 33 -8.28 15.16 2.40
N SER A 34 -9.45 14.76 2.90
CA SER A 34 -10.68 15.57 2.92
C SER A 34 -10.54 16.89 3.66
N LYS A 35 -9.64 16.95 4.65
CA LYS A 35 -9.38 18.13 5.47
C LYS A 35 -8.26 19.02 4.93
N CYS A 36 -7.54 18.58 3.91
CA CYS A 36 -6.48 19.39 3.32
C CYS A 36 -7.06 20.58 2.55
N ALA A 37 -6.49 21.77 2.77
CA ALA A 37 -6.93 23.00 2.13
C ALA A 37 -6.83 22.93 0.58
N ASP A 38 -5.84 22.19 0.07
CA ASP A 38 -5.57 22.00 -1.35
C ASP A 38 -5.87 20.56 -1.84
N ASN A 39 -6.89 19.88 -1.29
CA ASN A 39 -7.23 18.48 -1.61
C ASN A 39 -7.51 18.16 -3.10
N GLY A 40 -7.67 19.18 -3.96
CA GLY A 40 -7.76 19.03 -5.41
C GLY A 40 -6.40 18.96 -6.12
N ARG A 41 -5.32 19.33 -5.44
CA ARG A 41 -3.94 19.43 -5.97
C ARG A 41 -2.98 18.50 -5.25
N THR A 42 -3.27 18.15 -4.00
CA THR A 42 -2.50 17.16 -3.26
C THR A 42 -3.03 15.77 -3.58
N LEU A 43 -2.21 14.96 -4.24
CA LEU A 43 -2.57 13.61 -4.68
C LEU A 43 -1.66 12.60 -3.96
N PRO A 44 -2.18 11.45 -3.50
CA PRO A 44 -1.32 10.40 -2.97
C PRO A 44 -0.64 9.63 -4.08
N GLN A 45 0.61 9.27 -3.82
CA GLN A 45 1.39 8.33 -4.60
C GLN A 45 1.83 7.17 -3.72
N ILE A 46 1.92 6.00 -4.35
CA ILE A 46 2.44 4.79 -3.75
C ILE A 46 3.55 4.27 -4.67
N TYR A 47 4.63 3.78 -4.07
CA TYR A 47 5.67 3.04 -4.76
C TYR A 47 5.99 1.81 -3.93
N GLY A 48 6.20 0.68 -4.57
CA GLY A 48 6.55 -0.52 -3.84
C GLY A 48 6.68 -1.75 -4.69
N ILE A 49 7.29 -2.77 -4.11
CA ILE A 49 7.57 -4.03 -4.80
C ILE A 49 6.87 -5.15 -4.05
N SER A 50 6.10 -5.93 -4.81
CA SER A 50 5.60 -7.21 -4.32
C SER A 50 6.66 -8.28 -4.48
N ASN A 51 7.02 -8.97 -3.39
CA ASN A 51 7.90 -10.13 -3.44
C ASN A 51 7.26 -11.31 -4.22
N SER A 52 5.93 -11.32 -4.38
CA SER A 52 5.18 -12.41 -5.00
C SER A 52 4.94 -12.23 -6.50
N THR A 53 4.92 -10.98 -6.99
CA THR A 53 4.59 -10.69 -8.39
C THR A 53 5.65 -9.85 -9.12
N SER A 54 6.65 -9.30 -8.42
CA SER A 54 7.66 -8.37 -8.95
C SER A 54 7.07 -7.19 -9.73
N GLN A 55 5.80 -6.85 -9.47
CA GLN A 55 5.11 -5.74 -10.09
C GLN A 55 5.15 -4.54 -9.15
N ASP A 56 5.46 -3.38 -9.73
CA ASP A 56 5.22 -2.08 -9.14
C ASP A 56 3.76 -1.69 -9.40
N PHE A 57 3.09 -1.14 -8.40
CA PHE A 57 1.68 -0.75 -8.46
C PHE A 57 1.60 0.75 -8.23
N THR A 58 1.22 1.52 -9.25
CA THR A 58 1.45 2.97 -9.25
C THR A 58 0.22 3.85 -9.37
N ASP A 59 -0.98 3.30 -9.62
CA ASP A 59 -2.17 4.13 -9.86
C ASP A 59 -3.26 3.92 -8.78
N PRO A 60 -3.60 4.96 -7.98
CA PRO A 60 -4.72 4.88 -7.05
C PRO A 60 -6.04 4.74 -7.79
N GLN A 61 -6.96 3.94 -7.24
CA GLN A 61 -8.37 4.09 -7.58
C GLN A 61 -8.92 5.28 -6.80
N ARG A 62 -9.29 6.34 -7.51
CA ARG A 62 -10.01 7.46 -6.92
C ARG A 62 -11.42 7.01 -6.60
N PHE A 63 -11.75 6.93 -5.31
CA PHE A 63 -13.10 6.64 -4.86
C PHE A 63 -13.78 8.00 -4.61
N ASP A 64 -14.86 8.27 -5.34
CA ASP A 64 -15.71 9.46 -5.28
C ASP A 64 -15.48 10.37 -4.04
N GLY A 65 -14.77 11.50 -4.23
CA GLY A 65 -14.40 12.43 -3.15
C GLY A 65 -12.88 12.60 -2.93
N PRO A 66 -12.47 13.19 -1.77
CA PRO A 66 -11.07 13.43 -1.39
C PRO A 66 -10.39 12.21 -0.73
N THR A 67 -10.91 11.00 -1.00
CA THR A 67 -10.40 9.74 -0.44
C THR A 67 -9.87 8.86 -1.57
N PHE A 68 -8.69 8.29 -1.38
CA PHE A 68 -8.03 7.44 -2.37
C PHE A 68 -7.90 6.02 -1.83
N THR A 69 -8.04 5.03 -2.70
CA THR A 69 -7.85 3.62 -2.33
C THR A 69 -6.81 2.99 -3.23
N PHE A 70 -5.74 2.48 -2.62
CA PHE A 70 -4.81 1.57 -3.28
C PHE A 70 -5.17 0.13 -2.92
N THR A 71 -5.03 -0.76 -3.90
CA THR A 71 -5.14 -2.20 -3.67
C THR A 71 -3.78 -2.80 -3.94
N VAL A 72 -3.18 -3.40 -2.93
CA VAL A 72 -1.83 -3.99 -3.01
C VAL A 72 -1.91 -5.47 -2.65
N PRO A 73 -1.08 -6.34 -3.26
CA PRO A 73 -1.06 -7.74 -2.90
C PRO A 73 -0.37 -7.96 -1.54
N ALA A 74 -0.50 -9.16 -0.99
CA ALA A 74 0.34 -9.63 0.09
C ALA A 74 1.82 -9.70 -0.32
N TYR A 75 2.70 -9.63 0.69
CA TYR A 75 4.15 -9.49 0.59
C TYR A 75 4.62 -8.25 -0.19
N TYR A 76 3.79 -7.21 -0.17
CA TYR A 76 4.08 -5.91 -0.77
C TYR A 76 4.77 -5.01 0.24
N GLN A 77 5.99 -4.58 -0.10
CA GLN A 77 6.71 -3.53 0.60
C GLN A 77 6.48 -2.21 -0.14
N GLY A 78 5.78 -1.28 0.50
CA GLY A 78 5.41 -0.01 -0.11
C GLY A 78 5.79 1.21 0.71
N HIS A 79 5.85 2.34 0.01
CA HIS A 79 5.99 3.68 0.54
C HIS A 79 4.86 4.54 -0.03
N LEU A 80 4.12 5.24 0.83
CA LEU A 80 3.01 6.11 0.46
C LEU A 80 3.32 7.55 0.90
N TRP A 81 3.19 8.52 0.01
CA TRP A 81 3.35 9.94 0.32
C TRP A 81 2.32 10.79 -0.43
N LEU A 82 2.20 12.06 -0.04
CA LEU A 82 1.45 13.06 -0.79
C LEU A 82 2.39 13.87 -1.66
N TYR A 83 1.98 14.14 -2.89
CA TYR A 83 2.67 15.06 -3.79
C TYR A 83 1.73 16.19 -4.24
N ASN A 84 2.32 17.34 -4.58
CA ASN A 84 1.59 18.46 -5.16
C ASN A 84 1.59 18.35 -6.68
N SER A 85 0.41 18.26 -7.30
CA SER A 85 0.27 18.16 -8.75
C SER A 85 0.74 19.40 -9.51
N ASP A 86 0.81 20.56 -8.87
CA ASP A 86 1.33 21.80 -9.46
C ASP A 86 2.87 21.82 -9.51
N ASP A 87 3.53 20.92 -8.78
CA ASP A 87 4.99 20.77 -8.74
C ASP A 87 5.42 19.36 -9.15
N GLN A 88 5.17 19.02 -10.42
CA GLN A 88 5.45 17.69 -10.96
C GLN A 88 6.93 17.30 -10.97
N ALA A 89 7.84 18.29 -10.89
CA ALA A 89 9.28 18.05 -10.86
C ALA A 89 9.73 17.29 -9.60
N ALA A 90 8.94 17.34 -8.52
CA ALA A 90 9.14 16.54 -7.32
C ALA A 90 8.53 15.12 -7.41
N SER A 91 7.74 14.82 -8.45
CA SER A 91 6.90 13.61 -8.53
C SER A 91 7.00 12.79 -9.82
N SER A 92 7.78 13.21 -10.82
CA SER A 92 7.93 12.46 -12.08
C SER A 92 9.39 12.39 -12.55
N GLY A 93 10.01 11.23 -12.37
CA GLY A 93 11.31 10.87 -12.92
C GLY A 93 11.84 9.64 -12.19
N ASP A 94 12.91 9.01 -12.70
CA ASP A 94 13.65 7.90 -12.07
C ASP A 94 14.25 8.24 -10.67
N ASN A 95 13.80 9.34 -10.05
CA ASN A 95 14.12 9.90 -8.74
C ASN A 95 12.83 10.10 -7.92
N THR A 96 11.95 9.11 -7.84
CA THR A 96 10.84 9.15 -6.87
C THR A 96 11.45 9.17 -5.46
N PRO A 97 11.27 10.22 -4.64
CA PRO A 97 12.14 10.41 -3.51
C PRO A 97 11.62 9.53 -2.37
N LEU A 98 12.38 8.50 -2.01
CA LEU A 98 12.43 7.95 -0.64
C LEU A 98 12.79 9.04 0.41
N ASN A 99 12.96 10.29 -0.04
CA ASN A 99 13.35 11.46 0.73
C ASN A 99 12.13 12.32 1.11
N VAL A 100 10.90 11.92 0.75
CA VAL A 100 9.65 12.55 1.20
C VAL A 100 9.16 11.83 2.46
N GLN A 101 8.62 12.57 3.43
CA GLN A 101 7.98 11.94 4.58
C GLN A 101 6.75 11.17 4.10
N GLY A 102 6.71 9.88 4.38
CA GLY A 102 5.63 9.01 3.97
C GLY A 102 5.35 7.92 4.98
N VAL A 103 4.44 7.04 4.62
CA VAL A 103 4.15 5.81 5.35
C VAL A 103 4.83 4.66 4.64
N ASP A 104 5.80 4.04 5.30
CA ASP A 104 6.34 2.75 4.87
C ASP A 104 5.46 1.64 5.42
N PHE A 105 5.09 0.67 4.59
CA PHE A 105 4.27 -0.45 5.05
C PHE A 105 4.64 -1.76 4.37
N TYR A 106 4.33 -2.84 5.08
CA TYR A 106 4.50 -4.20 4.63
C TYR A 106 3.28 -5.03 4.99
N PHE A 107 2.75 -5.77 4.03
CA PHE A 107 1.64 -6.70 4.24
C PHE A 107 2.09 -8.14 4.09
N TYR A 108 1.67 -9.02 4.99
CA TYR A 108 1.82 -10.46 4.88
C TYR A 108 0.50 -11.10 4.47
N ASP A 109 0.59 -12.22 3.73
CA ASP A 109 -0.60 -12.99 3.31
C ASP A 109 -1.32 -13.59 4.51
N GLN A 110 -0.55 -14.13 5.46
CA GLN A 110 -1.05 -14.70 6.71
C GLN A 110 -0.22 -14.18 7.88
N PRO A 111 -0.56 -12.98 8.41
CA PRO A 111 0.22 -12.36 9.46
C PRO A 111 0.22 -13.19 10.76
N THR A 112 1.36 -13.23 11.44
CA THR A 112 1.57 -13.92 12.73
C THR A 112 2.28 -13.02 13.72
N ASP A 113 2.47 -13.47 14.96
CA ASP A 113 3.27 -12.73 15.95
C ASP A 113 4.75 -12.55 15.56
N VAL A 114 5.26 -13.26 14.55
CA VAL A 114 6.63 -13.08 14.04
C VAL A 114 6.61 -12.27 12.74
N GLU A 115 5.68 -12.58 11.85
CA GLU A 115 5.53 -11.99 10.52
C GLU A 115 4.27 -11.13 10.50
N ARG A 116 4.39 -9.90 10.98
CA ARG A 116 3.25 -8.98 11.17
C ARG A 116 3.14 -8.02 10.01
N ASN A 117 1.92 -7.65 9.64
CA ASN A 117 1.73 -6.42 8.87
C ASN A 117 2.36 -5.27 9.64
N GLN A 118 3.03 -4.37 8.94
CA GLN A 118 3.76 -3.26 9.55
C GLN A 118 3.44 -1.97 8.83
N ALA A 119 3.30 -0.87 9.58
CA ALA A 119 3.27 0.48 9.07
C ALA A 119 4.22 1.35 9.90
N THR A 120 5.01 2.20 9.27
CA THR A 120 6.01 3.05 9.91
C THR A 120 5.91 4.46 9.34
N VAL A 121 5.98 5.46 10.23
CA VAL A 121 6.09 6.87 9.85
C VAL A 121 7.36 7.42 10.51
N PRO A 122 8.31 7.98 9.74
CA PRO A 122 9.45 8.70 10.31
C PRO A 122 8.97 9.92 11.10
N ALA A 123 9.66 10.29 12.18
CA ALA A 123 9.31 11.49 12.94
C ALA A 123 9.62 12.75 12.14
N GLU A 124 8.90 13.83 12.41
CA GLU A 124 9.21 15.14 11.84
C GLU A 124 10.62 15.57 12.29
N GLY A 125 11.46 15.97 11.33
CA GLY A 125 12.86 16.32 11.60
C GLY A 125 13.84 15.15 11.53
N ASP A 126 13.36 13.91 11.39
CA ASP A 126 14.23 12.77 11.09
C ASP A 126 14.90 12.95 9.72
N ALA A 127 16.08 12.36 9.57
CA ALA A 127 16.82 12.38 8.33
C ALA A 127 16.73 11.02 7.62
N ASN A 128 16.63 11.05 6.30
CA ASN A 128 16.77 9.85 5.49
C ASN A 128 18.23 9.34 5.47
N GLN A 129 18.49 8.27 4.70
CA GLN A 129 19.82 7.65 4.58
C GLN A 129 20.91 8.61 4.03
N ASP A 130 20.49 9.67 3.32
CA ASP A 130 21.37 10.69 2.75
C ASP A 130 21.56 11.92 3.67
N GLY A 131 20.98 11.90 4.88
CA GLY A 131 21.07 13.00 5.84
C GLY A 131 20.15 14.20 5.54
N GLN A 132 19.23 14.05 4.58
CA GLN A 132 18.22 15.05 4.26
C GLN A 132 17.06 14.95 5.26
N VAL A 133 16.75 16.07 5.91
CA VAL A 133 15.61 16.17 6.83
C VAL A 133 14.31 16.14 6.03
N TYR A 134 13.35 15.34 6.48
CA TYR A 134 12.03 15.28 5.87
C TYR A 134 11.32 16.64 5.95
N SER A 135 10.92 17.17 4.79
CA SER A 135 10.10 18.38 4.67
C SER A 135 9.16 18.25 3.46
N VAL A 136 7.86 18.54 3.65
CA VAL A 136 6.75 18.66 2.66
C VAL A 136 5.91 17.38 2.42
N PRO A 137 4.56 17.45 2.18
CA PRO A 137 3.57 18.48 2.50
C PRO A 137 2.78 18.14 3.78
N ASP A 138 1.97 19.11 4.23
CA ASP A 138 1.28 19.16 5.53
C ASP A 138 0.83 17.81 6.11
N PRO A 139 1.20 17.57 7.38
CA PRO A 139 1.69 16.28 7.83
C PRO A 139 0.61 15.21 7.84
N ILE A 140 1.05 13.98 7.58
CA ILE A 140 0.39 12.77 8.08
C ILE A 140 -0.02 13.08 9.51
N THR A 141 -1.31 13.05 9.81
CA THR A 141 -1.78 13.30 11.17
C THR A 141 -1.83 11.99 11.94
N ALA A 142 -2.39 10.95 11.31
CA ALA A 142 -2.50 9.64 11.91
C ALA A 142 -2.36 8.52 10.87
N VAL A 143 -1.75 7.41 11.30
CA VAL A 143 -1.74 6.13 10.57
C VAL A 143 -2.21 5.02 11.48
N ARG A 144 -3.09 4.15 10.99
CA ARG A 144 -3.52 2.97 11.75
C ARG A 144 -3.95 1.83 10.84
N PHE A 145 -3.88 0.62 11.37
CA PHE A 145 -4.56 -0.51 10.76
C PHE A 145 -6.06 -0.48 11.08
N ALA A 146 -6.90 -1.11 10.24
CA ALA A 146 -8.34 -1.18 10.47
C ALA A 146 -8.67 -1.97 11.75
N SER A 147 -7.86 -2.99 12.04
CA SER A 147 -8.00 -3.85 13.22
C SER A 147 -7.56 -3.20 14.54
N THR A 148 -6.74 -2.14 14.51
CA THR A 148 -6.26 -1.53 15.76
C THR A 148 -7.36 -0.70 16.43
N PRO A 149 -7.40 -0.66 17.78
CA PRO A 149 -8.30 0.23 18.50
C PRO A 149 -8.14 1.68 18.04
N SER A 150 -9.21 2.47 18.11
CA SER A 150 -9.21 3.87 17.65
C SER A 150 -8.20 4.77 18.38
N SER A 151 -7.78 4.40 19.59
CA SER A 151 -6.74 5.07 20.37
C SER A 151 -5.31 4.61 20.01
N THR A 152 -5.15 3.66 19.11
CA THR A 152 -3.85 3.09 18.71
C THR A 152 -3.55 3.45 17.27
N PHE A 153 -2.76 4.50 17.10
CA PHE A 153 -2.33 5.08 15.84
C PHE A 153 -0.89 5.59 15.96
N ILE A 154 -0.24 5.83 14.82
CA ILE A 154 1.02 6.55 14.73
C ILE A 154 0.66 8.02 14.50
N GLU A 155 1.07 8.91 15.40
CA GLU A 155 1.03 10.35 15.14
C GLU A 155 2.11 10.70 14.12
N GLY A 156 1.76 11.35 13.02
CA GLY A 156 2.76 11.59 11.97
C GLY A 156 3.85 12.59 12.34
N LYS A 157 3.64 13.44 13.36
CA LYS A 157 4.71 14.30 13.90
C LYS A 157 5.73 13.54 14.74
N SER A 158 5.26 12.69 15.66
CA SER A 158 6.16 11.91 16.51
C SER A 158 6.74 10.71 15.80
N GLY A 159 6.14 10.29 14.68
CA GLY A 159 6.45 9.05 14.01
C GLY A 159 6.17 7.83 14.88
N GLY A 160 6.58 6.67 14.39
CA GLY A 160 6.46 5.40 15.09
C GLY A 160 6.20 4.23 14.15
N THR A 161 5.95 3.06 14.76
CA THR A 161 5.64 1.82 14.04
C THR A 161 4.44 1.14 14.67
N LEU A 162 3.52 0.68 13.83
CA LEU A 162 2.40 -0.17 14.22
C LEU A 162 2.48 -1.51 13.54
N TYR A 163 1.87 -2.49 14.20
CA TYR A 163 1.81 -3.86 13.74
C TYR A 163 0.37 -4.37 13.76
N SER A 164 0.07 -5.30 12.85
CA SER A 164 -1.18 -6.04 12.84
C SER A 164 -0.93 -7.51 12.49
N THR A 165 -1.65 -8.40 13.18
CA THR A 165 -1.69 -9.84 12.91
C THR A 165 -2.98 -10.26 12.18
N GLN A 166 -3.79 -9.30 11.73
CA GLN A 166 -5.08 -9.56 11.09
C GLN A 166 -4.88 -9.87 9.60
N GLU A 167 -5.39 -11.03 9.15
CA GLU A 167 -5.44 -11.38 7.73
C GLU A 167 -6.35 -10.41 6.96
N GLY A 168 -5.89 -9.95 5.80
CA GLY A 168 -6.63 -9.00 4.94
C GLY A 168 -6.83 -7.61 5.56
N ASP A 169 -6.04 -7.22 6.56
CA ASP A 169 -6.17 -5.92 7.21
C ASP A 169 -5.92 -4.77 6.24
N ALA A 170 -6.58 -3.64 6.49
CA ALA A 170 -6.43 -2.42 5.73
C ALA A 170 -5.64 -1.37 6.51
N LEU A 171 -4.94 -0.49 5.80
CA LEU A 171 -4.22 0.64 6.36
C LEU A 171 -5.00 1.93 6.10
N TYR A 172 -5.20 2.74 7.13
CA TYR A 172 -5.77 4.08 7.03
C TYR A 172 -4.68 5.11 7.27
N VAL A 173 -4.57 6.07 6.36
CA VAL A 173 -3.63 7.19 6.42
C VAL A 173 -4.42 8.48 6.32
N TYR A 174 -4.35 9.31 7.36
CA TYR A 174 -5.10 10.56 7.49
C TYR A 174 -4.15 11.75 7.34
N TYR A 175 -4.49 12.65 6.42
CA TYR A 175 -3.76 13.89 6.19
C TYR A 175 -4.60 15.11 6.52
N CYS A 176 -3.97 16.13 7.11
CA CYS A 176 -4.57 17.42 7.44
C CYS A 176 -5.79 17.37 8.40
N GLU A 177 -6.15 16.20 8.92
CA GLU A 177 -7.26 16.05 9.85
C GLU A 177 -6.78 16.40 11.24
N GLU A 178 -7.28 17.50 11.82
CA GLU A 178 -7.09 17.77 13.24
C GLU A 178 -7.76 16.65 14.05
N TRP A 179 -6.98 15.70 14.53
CA TRP A 179 -7.52 14.63 15.36
C TRP A 179 -8.08 15.24 16.65
N PRO A 180 -9.31 14.87 17.05
CA PRO A 180 -9.84 15.33 18.32
C PRO A 180 -8.95 14.75 19.43
N VAL A 181 -8.31 15.64 20.20
CA VAL A 181 -7.71 15.30 21.49
C VAL A 181 -8.80 14.57 22.27
N GLN A 182 -8.62 13.28 22.52
CA GLN A 182 -9.57 12.52 23.33
C GLN A 182 -9.58 13.16 24.73
N ASN A 183 -10.71 13.78 25.09
CA ASN A 183 -11.02 14.14 26.48
C ASN A 183 -11.33 12.88 27.29
#